data_AF-A0A0D1XTH0-F1
#
_entry.id   AF-A0A0D1XTH0-F1
#
_cell.length_a   1.000
_cell.length_b   1.000
_cell.length_c   1.000
_cell.angle_alpha   90.00
_cell.angle_beta   90.00
_cell.angle_gamma   90.00
#
_symmetry.space_group_name_H-M   'P 1'
#
loop_
_entity.id
_entity.type
_entity.pdbx_description
1 polymer ?
#
loop_
_entity_poly.entity_id
_entity_poly.type
_entity_poly.pdbx_seq_one_letter_code
_entity_poly.pdbx_strand_id
1 'polypeptide(L)'
;MTEKHLKAYQVSNGEYSQIVFSSTRGGAKYISEFYDGSNFLDLEVRRARWADEFVDAHSIPKQSYLDNGWWWECRCGQPQYKETAIVINELVYCQKCLKKSEGK
;
A
#
# COMPACT_ATOMS: atom_id res chain seq x y z
N MET A 1 -29.21 -0.10 -11.80
CA MET A 1 -27.90 -0.78 -11.70
C MET A 1 -27.18 -0.19 -10.51
N THR A 2 -27.03 -0.92 -9.41
CA THR A 2 -26.28 -0.43 -8.25
C THR A 2 -24.80 -0.39 -8.65
N GLU A 3 -24.19 0.79 -8.66
CA GLU A 3 -22.74 0.92 -8.80
C GLU A 3 -22.09 0.06 -7.71
N LYS A 4 -21.40 -1.01 -8.14
CA LYS A 4 -20.80 -1.97 -7.23
C LYS A 4 -19.54 -1.32 -6.68
N HIS A 5 -19.67 -0.59 -5.57
CA HIS A 5 -18.54 0.05 -4.93
C HIS A 5 -17.52 -1.01 -4.55
N LEU A 6 -16.34 -0.95 -5.18
CA LEU A 6 -15.24 -1.84 -4.87
C LEU A 6 -14.78 -1.56 -3.45
N LYS A 7 -14.27 -2.58 -2.79
CA LYS A 7 -13.78 -2.49 -1.42
C LYS A 7 -12.28 -2.76 -1.41
N ALA A 8 -11.54 -2.08 -0.53
CA ALA A 8 -10.09 -2.19 -0.45
C ALA A 8 -9.65 -3.39 0.41
N TYR A 9 -8.88 -4.30 -0.14
CA TYR A 9 -8.34 -5.47 0.53
C TYR A 9 -6.82 -5.37 0.55
N GLN A 10 -6.20 -5.77 1.66
CA GLN A 10 -4.78 -6.07 1.65
C GLN A 10 -4.59 -7.53 1.30
N VAL A 11 -3.78 -7.79 0.29
CA VAL A 11 -3.29 -9.11 -0.10
C VAL A 11 -1.83 -9.20 0.31
N SER A 12 -1.41 -10.31 0.91
CA SER A 12 -0.04 -10.55 1.36
C SER A 12 0.43 -11.94 0.93
N ASN A 13 1.69 -12.06 0.52
CA ASN A 13 2.35 -13.35 0.26
C ASN A 13 3.29 -13.77 1.42
N GLY A 14 3.24 -13.06 2.55
CA GLY A 14 4.10 -13.29 3.71
C GLY A 14 5.36 -12.41 3.74
N GLU A 15 5.85 -11.96 2.59
CA GLU A 15 7.00 -11.04 2.49
C GLU A 15 6.56 -9.61 2.12
N TYR A 16 5.67 -9.50 1.14
CA TYR A 16 5.13 -8.25 0.63
C TYR A 16 3.61 -8.19 0.79
N SER A 17 3.09 -6.96 0.76
CA SER A 17 1.66 -6.70 0.79
C SER A 17 1.28 -5.68 -0.27
N GLN A 18 0.04 -5.77 -0.76
CA GLN A 18 -0.55 -4.87 -1.75
C GLN A 18 -1.99 -4.50 -1.34
N ILE A 19 -2.40 -3.26 -1.58
CA ILE A 19 -3.82 -2.88 -1.51
C ILE A 19 -4.48 -3.08 -2.87
N VAL A 20 -5.61 -3.80 -2.88
CA VAL A 20 -6.34 -4.21 -4.06
C VAL A 20 -7.82 -3.89 -3.87
N PHE A 21 -8.44 -3.26 -4.87
CA PHE A 21 -9.87 -2.95 -4.85
C PHE A 21 -10.64 -4.04 -5.59
N SER A 22 -11.58 -4.69 -4.89
CA SER A 22 -12.39 -5.75 -5.49
C SER A 22 -13.77 -5.83 -4.87
N SER A 23 -14.71 -6.50 -5.54
CA SER A 23 -16.03 -6.74 -4.97
C SER A 23 -16.06 -7.90 -3.96
N THR A 24 -15.05 -8.78 -3.99
CA THR A 24 -14.96 -9.95 -3.10
C THR A 24 -13.50 -10.19 -2.67
N ARG A 25 -13.33 -10.95 -1.58
CA ARG A 25 -12.01 -11.40 -1.10
C ARG A 25 -11.28 -12.26 -2.14
N GLY A 26 -12.00 -13.20 -2.77
CA GLY A 26 -11.43 -14.07 -3.80
C GLY A 26 -11.04 -13.31 -5.06
N GLY A 27 -11.83 -12.31 -5.45
CA GLY A 27 -11.48 -11.41 -6.54
C GLY A 27 -10.22 -10.61 -6.24
N ALA A 28 -10.05 -10.13 -5.00
CA ALA A 28 -8.83 -9.43 -4.60
C ALA A 28 -7.58 -10.32 -4.70
N LYS A 29 -7.67 -11.61 -4.32
CA LYS A 29 -6.58 -12.58 -4.55
C LYS A 29 -6.27 -12.72 -6.04
N TYR A 30 -7.31 -12.97 -6.83
CA TYR A 30 -7.17 -13.29 -8.25
C TYR A 30 -6.52 -12.17 -9.07
N ILE A 31 -6.75 -10.90 -8.70
CA ILE A 31 -6.16 -9.74 -9.41
C ILE A 31 -4.90 -9.19 -8.75
N SER A 32 -4.46 -9.77 -7.62
CA SER A 32 -3.21 -9.35 -6.96
C SER A 32 -2.01 -9.72 -7.81
N GLU A 33 -0.98 -8.89 -7.77
CA GLU A 33 0.31 -9.16 -8.42
C GLU A 33 1.01 -10.40 -7.87
N PHE A 34 0.64 -10.85 -6.66
CA PHE A 34 1.19 -12.06 -6.07
C PHE A 34 0.57 -13.34 -6.61
N TYR A 35 -0.57 -13.29 -7.29
CA TYR A 35 -1.21 -14.50 -7.80
C TYR A 35 -0.57 -14.96 -9.11
N ASP A 36 -0.01 -16.17 -9.11
CA ASP A 36 0.67 -16.77 -10.27
C ASP A 36 -0.14 -17.89 -10.95
N GLY A 37 -1.35 -18.16 -10.47
CA GLY A 37 -2.17 -19.29 -10.92
C GLY A 37 -2.24 -20.44 -9.91
N SER A 38 -1.20 -20.64 -9.10
CA SER A 38 -1.01 -21.84 -8.28
C SER A 38 -1.06 -21.59 -6.77
N ASN A 39 -0.74 -20.37 -6.32
CA ASN A 39 -0.58 -20.02 -4.91
C ASN A 39 -1.83 -19.39 -4.24
N PHE A 40 -3.03 -19.60 -4.80
CA PHE A 40 -4.24 -18.91 -4.35
C PHE A 40 -4.54 -19.11 -2.85
N LEU A 41 -4.26 -20.29 -2.30
CA LEU A 41 -4.50 -20.60 -0.89
C LEU A 41 -3.46 -19.95 0.03
N ASP A 42 -2.25 -19.72 -0.46
CA ASP A 42 -1.12 -19.19 0.33
C ASP A 42 -1.20 -17.67 0.51
N LEU A 43 -1.94 -16.97 -0.37
CA LEU A 43 -2.16 -15.54 -0.23
C LEU A 43 -3.08 -15.24 0.96
N GLU A 44 -2.61 -14.43 1.88
CA GLU A 44 -3.44 -13.90 2.95
C GLU A 44 -4.23 -12.69 2.45
N VAL A 45 -5.51 -12.60 2.83
CA VAL A 45 -6.36 -11.46 2.48
C VAL A 45 -7.11 -10.92 3.68
N ARG A 46 -7.01 -9.62 3.89
CA ARG A 46 -7.74 -8.89 4.94
C ARG A 46 -8.45 -7.65 4.39
N ARG A 47 -9.53 -7.24 5.05
CA ARG A 47 -10.23 -5.99 4.73
C ARG A 47 -9.36 -4.80 5.14
N ALA A 48 -9.05 -3.90 4.23
CA ALA A 48 -8.36 -2.65 4.49
C ALA A 48 -9.39 -1.50 4.49
N ARG A 49 -10.29 -1.48 5.48
CA ARG A 49 -11.42 -0.52 5.51
C ARG A 49 -10.99 0.95 5.47
N TRP A 50 -9.81 1.25 5.99
CA TRP A 50 -9.22 2.58 5.94
C TRP A 50 -9.03 3.09 4.50
N ALA A 51 -8.90 2.20 3.53
CA ALA A 51 -8.70 2.54 2.13
C ALA A 51 -10.01 2.59 1.32
N ASP A 52 -11.17 2.30 1.92
CA ASP A 52 -12.46 2.30 1.20
C ASP A 52 -12.89 3.71 0.76
N GLU A 53 -12.29 4.79 1.30
CA GLU A 53 -12.58 6.16 0.89
C GLU A 53 -11.93 6.56 -0.45
N PHE A 54 -10.98 5.75 -0.93
CA PHE A 54 -10.24 6.02 -2.16
C PHE A 54 -10.85 5.28 -3.35
N VAL A 55 -10.63 5.81 -4.57
CA VAL A 55 -11.18 5.23 -5.80
C VAL A 55 -10.42 3.96 -6.20
N ASP A 56 -9.10 3.98 -6.03
CA ASP A 56 -8.19 2.87 -6.33
C ASP A 56 -6.87 2.97 -5.53
N ALA A 57 -5.99 1.98 -5.69
CA ALA A 57 -4.73 1.91 -4.96
C ALA A 57 -3.72 3.03 -5.30
N HIS A 58 -3.79 3.63 -6.49
CA HIS A 58 -2.92 4.73 -6.92
C HIS A 58 -3.36 6.06 -6.33
N SER A 59 -4.65 6.20 -6.02
CA SER A 59 -5.21 7.38 -5.38
C SER A 59 -4.91 7.48 -3.87
N ILE A 60 -4.34 6.43 -3.27
CA ILE A 60 -4.01 6.41 -1.84
C ILE A 60 -2.68 7.14 -1.59
N PRO A 61 -2.66 8.23 -0.81
CA PRO A 61 -1.42 8.92 -0.46
C PRO A 61 -0.48 8.04 0.38
N LYS A 62 0.83 8.18 0.20
CA LYS A 62 1.82 7.44 1.00
C LYS A 62 1.67 7.70 2.50
N GLN A 63 1.22 8.88 2.88
CA GLN A 63 0.93 9.21 4.27
C GLN A 63 -0.18 8.32 4.85
N SER A 64 -1.26 8.06 4.10
CA SER A 64 -2.35 7.18 4.55
C SER A 64 -1.90 5.74 4.74
N TYR A 65 -1.00 5.24 3.89
CA TYR A 65 -0.35 3.94 4.10
C TYR A 65 0.43 3.91 5.42
N LEU A 66 1.30 4.90 5.65
CA LEU A 66 2.11 5.02 6.87
C LEU A 66 1.24 5.07 8.13
N ASP A 67 0.16 5.85 8.09
CA ASP A 67 -0.80 5.97 9.19
C ASP A 67 -1.49 4.64 9.54
N ASN A 68 -1.54 3.71 8.58
CA ASN A 68 -2.12 2.38 8.73
C ASN A 68 -1.07 1.26 8.87
N GLY A 69 0.15 1.62 9.29
CA GLY A 69 1.20 0.66 9.67
C GLY A 69 1.97 0.07 8.50
N TRP A 70 1.87 0.66 7.31
CA TRP A 70 2.75 0.32 6.19
C TRP A 70 4.06 1.09 6.31
N TRP A 71 5.04 0.67 5.53
CA TRP A 71 6.30 1.36 5.37
C TRP A 71 6.51 1.72 3.90
N TRP A 72 7.34 2.74 3.66
CA TRP A 72 7.77 3.12 2.33
C TRP A 72 9.28 3.32 2.31
N GLU A 73 9.89 2.99 1.19
CA GLU A 73 11.32 3.15 1.02
C GLU A 73 11.70 4.63 0.87
N CYS A 74 12.68 5.08 1.65
CA CYS A 74 13.36 6.35 1.38
C CYS A 74 14.14 6.24 0.07
N ARG A 75 14.42 7.37 -0.59
CA ARG A 75 15.37 7.46 -1.72
C ARG A 75 16.75 6.82 -1.50
N CYS A 76 17.19 6.60 -0.27
CA CYS A 76 18.45 5.89 0.03
C CYS A 76 18.30 4.36 0.14
N GLY A 77 17.12 3.82 -0.16
CA GLY A 77 16.85 2.40 -0.11
C GLY A 77 16.54 1.84 1.28
N GLN A 78 16.23 2.70 2.25
CA GLN A 78 15.98 2.28 3.65
C GLN A 78 14.50 2.44 3.98
N PRO A 79 13.85 1.42 4.58
CA PRO A 79 12.44 1.49 4.92
C PRO A 79 12.20 2.60 5.95
N GLN A 80 11.15 3.38 5.72
CA GLN A 80 10.66 4.40 6.65
C GLN A 80 9.25 4.05 7.09
N TYR A 81 9.02 4.22 8.38
CA TYR A 81 7.74 3.98 9.05
C TYR A 81 7.10 5.31 9.40
N LYS A 82 5.88 5.29 9.93
CA LYS A 82 5.13 6.50 10.31
C LYS A 82 5.96 7.49 11.11
N GLU A 83 6.78 7.01 12.04
CA GLU A 83 7.55 7.84 12.97
C GLU A 83 8.81 8.44 12.33
N THR A 84 9.32 7.86 11.23
CA THR A 84 10.59 8.26 10.61
C THR A 84 10.45 8.80 9.20
N ALA A 85 9.32 8.55 8.55
CA ALA A 85 9.02 8.99 7.20
C ALA A 85 8.69 10.47 7.18
N ILE A 86 9.29 11.19 6.23
CA ILE A 86 8.92 12.55 5.86
C ILE A 86 8.41 12.49 4.43
N VAL A 87 7.13 12.82 4.22
CA VAL A 87 6.47 12.77 2.91
C VAL A 87 6.40 14.17 2.30
N ILE A 88 6.97 14.35 1.11
CA ILE A 88 6.91 15.60 0.34
C ILE A 88 6.57 15.26 -1.10
N ASN A 89 5.47 15.79 -1.63
CA ASN A 89 5.01 15.52 -3.01
C ASN A 89 4.98 14.01 -3.35
N GLU A 90 4.42 13.19 -2.47
CA GLU A 90 4.40 11.71 -2.59
C GLU A 90 5.78 11.05 -2.66
N LEU A 91 6.86 11.73 -2.27
CA LEU A 91 8.19 11.14 -2.08
C LEU A 91 8.48 10.96 -0.60
N VAL A 92 9.07 9.82 -0.25
CA VAL A 92 9.38 9.47 1.14
C VAL A 92 10.87 9.65 1.39
N TYR A 93 11.17 10.33 2.49
CA TYR A 93 12.52 10.63 2.93
C TYR A 93 12.72 10.19 4.37
N CYS A 94 13.95 9.77 4.68
CA CYS A 94 14.45 9.80 6.04
C CYS A 94 15.03 11.19 6.34
N GLN A 95 15.14 11.55 7.62
CA GLN A 95 15.68 12.84 8.06
C GLN A 95 17.05 13.18 7.43
N LYS A 96 17.93 12.19 7.25
CA LYS A 96 19.26 12.39 6.67
C LYS A 96 19.19 12.77 5.19
N CYS A 97 18.30 12.14 4.44
CA CYS A 97 18.14 12.40 3.01
C CYS A 97 17.47 13.75 2.74
N LEU A 98 16.51 14.14 3.57
CA LEU A 98 15.87 15.45 3.46
C LEU A 98 16.87 16.59 3.66
N LYS A 99 17.68 16.52 4.71
CA LYS A 99 18.73 17.53 4.97
C LYS A 99 19.72 17.67 3.80
N LYS A 100 20.04 16.56 3.11
CA LYS A 100 20.90 16.57 1.92
C LYS A 100 20.23 17.19 0.68
N SER A 101 18.90 17.14 0.57
CA SER A 101 18.18 17.77 -0.53
C SER A 101 17.98 19.28 -0.34
N GLU A 102 17.91 19.76 0.91
CA GLU A 102 17.74 21.18 1.25
C GLU A 102 19.05 21.98 1.26
N GLY A 103 20.19 21.30 1.46
CA GLY A 103 21.52 21.92 1.45
C GLY A 103 22.13 22.16 0.06
N LYS A 104 21.30 22.26 -0.99
CA LYS A 104 21.70 22.55 -2.36
C LYS A 104 21.16 23.90 -2.81
#